data_AF-A0A165LRU7-F1
#
_entry.id   AF-A0A165LRU7-F1
#
_cell.length_a   1.000
_cell.length_b   1.000
_cell.length_c   1.000
_cell.angle_alpha   90.00
_cell.angle_beta   90.00
_cell.angle_gamma   90.00
#
_symmetry.space_group_name_H-M   'P 1'
#
loop_
_entity.id
_entity.type
_entity.pdbx_description
1 polymer ?
#
loop_
_entity_poly.entity_id
_entity_poly.type
_entity_poly.pdbx_seq_one_letter_code
_entity_poly.pdbx_strand_id
1 'polypeptide(L)'
;MAEALELGFISDDRLAGFRLQRIEVFNWGTFDSRVWTLRLDGLNGLLTGDIGSGKSTLVDALTTLLVPSQRIIYNKAAPYVLT
;
A
#
# COMPACT_ATOMS: atom_id res chain seq x y z
N MET A 1 -37.18 -18.40 -24.23
CA MET A 1 -36.99 -18.25 -22.77
C MET A 1 -36.18 -19.44 -22.30
N ALA A 2 -34.85 -19.33 -22.40
CA ALA A 2 -33.92 -20.27 -21.79
C ALA A 2 -33.05 -19.38 -20.90
N GLU A 3 -33.38 -19.41 -19.62
CA GLU A 3 -32.71 -18.69 -18.57
C GLU A 3 -31.33 -19.34 -18.42
N ALA A 4 -30.35 -18.72 -19.07
CA ALA A 4 -28.94 -19.02 -18.84
C ALA A 4 -28.63 -18.54 -17.42
N LEU A 5 -28.94 -19.42 -16.46
CA LEU A 5 -28.44 -19.40 -15.10
C LEU A 5 -26.93 -19.72 -15.17
N GLU A 6 -26.16 -18.89 -15.90
CA GLU A 6 -24.71 -18.94 -15.87
C GLU A 6 -24.24 -18.34 -14.54
N LEU A 7 -24.28 -19.23 -13.54
CA LEU A 7 -23.20 -19.42 -12.58
C LEU A 7 -22.66 -18.12 -11.97
N GLY A 8 -23.28 -17.69 -10.86
CA GLY A 8 -22.67 -16.79 -9.87
C GLY A 8 -21.42 -17.37 -9.17
N PHE A 9 -20.66 -18.21 -9.87
CA PHE A 9 -19.47 -18.92 -9.42
C PHE A 9 -18.22 -18.60 -10.24
N ILE A 10 -18.33 -17.86 -11.35
CA ILE A 10 -17.16 -17.15 -11.89
C ILE A 10 -17.06 -15.85 -11.09
N SER A 11 -16.76 -15.99 -9.79
CA SER A 11 -16.12 -14.90 -9.06
C SER A 11 -14.91 -14.53 -9.89
N ASP A 12 -14.80 -13.27 -10.24
CA ASP A 12 -13.66 -12.76 -10.97
C ASP A 12 -12.37 -13.04 -10.17
N ASP A 13 -11.71 -14.17 -10.45
CA ASP A 13 -10.49 -14.61 -9.74
C ASP A 13 -9.36 -13.58 -9.86
N ARG A 14 -9.49 -12.60 -10.76
CA ARG A 14 -8.60 -11.43 -10.83
C ARG A 14 -8.54 -10.68 -9.50
N LEU A 15 -9.56 -10.80 -8.64
CA LEU A 15 -9.61 -10.19 -7.32
C LEU A 15 -9.47 -11.19 -6.15
N ALA A 16 -9.19 -12.46 -6.40
CA ALA A 16 -8.95 -13.43 -5.33
C ALA A 16 -7.72 -13.05 -4.46
N GLY A 17 -7.72 -13.52 -3.20
CA GLY A 17 -6.62 -13.35 -2.24
C GLY A 17 -6.75 -12.16 -1.26
N PHE A 18 -5.71 -11.94 -0.44
CA PHE A 18 -5.64 -10.82 0.49
C PHE A 18 -5.23 -9.55 -0.24
N ARG A 19 -6.03 -8.48 -0.07
CA ARG A 19 -5.85 -7.22 -0.79
C ARG A 19 -5.87 -6.04 0.17
N LEU A 20 -4.99 -5.08 -0.08
CA LEU A 20 -4.91 -3.87 0.72
C LEU A 20 -6.14 -3.00 0.43
N GLN A 21 -7.01 -2.82 1.44
CA GLN A 21 -8.18 -1.95 1.35
C GLN A 21 -7.81 -0.49 1.58
N ARG A 22 -7.07 -0.24 2.66
CA ARG A 22 -6.68 1.09 3.12
C ARG A 22 -5.39 1.00 3.92
N ILE A 23 -4.53 2.00 3.76
CA ILE A 23 -3.42 2.28 4.68
C ILE A 23 -3.57 3.69 5.23
N GLU A 24 -3.30 3.83 6.52
CA GLU A 24 -3.24 5.09 7.25
C GLU A 24 -1.86 5.22 7.88
N VAL A 25 -1.22 6.37 7.67
CA VAL A 25 0.12 6.67 8.20
C VAL A 25 0.06 7.98 9.00
N PHE A 26 0.74 7.99 10.13
CA PHE A 26 0.83 9.14 11.01
C PHE A 26 2.26 9.25 11.55
N ASN A 27 2.87 10.43 11.41
CA ASN A 27 4.25 10.72 11.84
C ASN A 27 5.28 9.72 11.27
N TRP A 28 5.22 9.47 9.96
CA TRP A 28 6.11 8.55 9.26
C TRP A 28 6.81 9.24 8.08
N GLY A 29 8.09 9.57 8.25
CA GLY A 29 8.88 10.27 7.22
C GLY A 29 8.28 11.63 6.85
N THR A 30 8.01 11.84 5.56
CA THR A 30 7.38 13.08 5.04
C THR A 30 5.87 13.17 5.33
N PHE A 31 5.26 12.12 5.89
CA PHE A 31 3.84 12.08 6.25
C PHE A 31 3.68 12.37 7.75
N ASP A 32 3.81 13.64 8.13
CA ASP A 32 3.68 14.12 9.50
C ASP A 32 2.41 14.94 9.74
N SER A 33 2.19 15.34 11.00
CA SER A 33 1.26 16.38 11.45
C SER A 33 -0.23 16.11 11.22
N ARG A 34 -0.59 15.05 10.50
CA ARG A 34 -1.95 14.56 10.30
C ARG A 34 -1.95 13.09 9.88
N VAL A 35 -3.10 12.43 10.00
CA VAL A 35 -3.28 11.10 9.44
C VAL A 35 -3.42 11.23 7.93
N TRP A 36 -2.54 10.55 7.20
CA TRP A 36 -2.58 10.44 5.74
C TRP A 36 -3.21 9.10 5.38
N THR A 37 -4.21 9.12 4.51
CA THR A 37 -5.00 7.93 4.14
C THR A 37 -4.88 7.65 2.65
N LEU A 38 -4.47 6.44 2.30
CA LEU A 38 -4.55 5.91 0.94
C LEU A 38 -5.60 4.81 0.90
N ARG A 39 -6.66 5.02 0.11
CA ARG A 39 -7.74 4.04 -0.13
C ARG A 39 -7.49 3.39 -1.48
N LEU A 40 -7.32 2.08 -1.48
CA LEU A 40 -7.09 1.28 -2.69
C LEU A 40 -8.31 0.42 -3.03
N ASP A 41 -9.22 0.21 -2.07
CA ASP A 41 -10.46 -0.56 -2.22
C ASP A 41 -10.22 -1.98 -2.78
N GLY A 42 -9.03 -2.54 -2.50
CA GLY A 42 -8.59 -3.85 -3.00
C GLY A 42 -8.14 -3.87 -4.48
N LEU A 43 -8.08 -2.72 -5.13
CA LEU A 43 -7.61 -2.54 -6.50
C LEU A 43 -6.12 -2.17 -6.53
N ASN A 44 -5.58 -2.05 -7.74
CA ASN A 44 -4.21 -1.61 -7.95
C ASN A 44 -4.09 -0.11 -7.71
N GLY A 45 -3.09 0.30 -6.93
CA GLY A 45 -2.73 1.71 -6.74
C GLY A 45 -1.46 2.07 -7.51
N LEU A 46 -1.40 3.29 -8.05
CA LEU A 46 -0.19 3.87 -8.61
C LEU A 46 0.30 5.00 -7.70
N LEU A 47 1.53 4.88 -7.21
CA LEU A 47 2.16 5.90 -6.37
C LEU A 47 3.13 6.73 -7.21
N THR A 48 2.76 7.98 -7.49
CA THR A 48 3.57 8.93 -8.27
C THR A 48 3.89 10.19 -7.47
N GLY A 49 4.82 11.01 -7.98
CA GLY A 49 5.29 12.23 -7.33
C GLY A 49 6.77 12.48 -7.56
N ASP A 50 7.23 13.69 -7.25
CA ASP A 50 8.61 14.13 -7.50
C ASP A 50 9.64 13.44 -6.60
N ILE A 51 10.93 13.65 -6.88
CA ILE A 51 12.02 13.17 -6.02
C ILE A 51 11.88 13.83 -4.64
N GLY A 52 12.02 13.04 -3.56
CA GLY A 52 11.87 13.52 -2.18
C GLY A 52 10.43 13.58 -1.64
N SER A 53 9.42 13.26 -2.44
CA SER A 53 7.99 13.26 -2.01
C SER A 53 7.59 12.17 -0.99
N GLY A 54 8.50 11.27 -0.62
CA GLY A 54 8.21 10.22 0.39
C GLY A 54 7.58 8.93 -0.14
N LYS A 55 7.51 8.73 -1.46
CA LYS A 55 6.94 7.49 -2.05
C LYS A 55 7.57 6.22 -1.50
N SER A 56 8.91 6.13 -1.50
CA SER A 56 9.64 4.98 -0.96
C SER A 56 9.38 4.81 0.55
N THR A 57 9.27 5.91 1.29
CA THR A 57 8.95 5.91 2.72
C THR A 57 7.57 5.32 3.00
N LEU A 58 6.58 5.57 2.15
CA LEU A 58 5.26 4.94 2.25
C LEU A 58 5.31 3.43 1.96
N VAL A 59 6.14 3.00 0.99
CA VAL A 59 6.38 1.58 0.70
C VAL A 59 7.10 0.90 1.87
N ASP A 60 8.04 1.58 2.52
CA ASP A 60 8.69 1.08 3.73
C ASP A 60 7.69 0.86 4.87
N ALA A 61 6.73 1.78 5.07
CA ALA A 61 5.68 1.63 6.08
C ALA A 61 4.85 0.35 5.88
N LEU A 62 4.46 0.07 4.62
CA LEU A 62 3.76 -1.17 4.27
C LEU A 62 4.63 -2.40 4.56
N THR A 63 5.91 -2.33 4.22
CA THR A 63 6.87 -3.42 4.47
C THR A 63 7.02 -3.69 5.97
N THR A 64 7.09 -2.64 6.80
CA THR A 64 7.17 -2.77 8.26
C THR A 64 5.98 -3.50 8.88
N LEU A 65 4.77 -3.32 8.33
CA LEU A 65 3.57 -3.98 8.83
C LEU A 65 3.44 -5.43 8.36
N LEU A 66 3.92 -5.74 7.14
CA LEU A 66 3.68 -7.02 6.49
C LEU A 66 4.85 -8.00 6.61
N VAL A 67 6.06 -7.50 6.87
CA VAL A 67 7.26 -8.33 6.99
C VAL A 67 7.62 -8.50 8.46
N PRO A 68 7.87 -9.74 8.93
CA PRO A 68 8.37 -9.98 10.28
C PRO A 68 9.61 -9.13 10.58
N SER A 69 9.64 -8.49 11.75
CA SER A 69 10.64 -7.48 12.15
C SER A 69 12.09 -7.94 12.03
N GLN A 70 12.34 -9.24 12.11
CA GLN A 70 13.67 -9.86 12.01
C GLN A 70 14.23 -9.91 10.58
N ARG A 71 13.46 -9.49 9.55
CA ARG A 71 13.88 -9.54 8.14
C ARG A 71 13.69 -8.22 7.39
N ILE A 72 13.39 -7.11 8.08
CA ILE A 72 13.15 -5.83 7.42
C ILE A 72 14.48 -5.17 7.03
N ILE A 73 14.70 -5.00 5.73
CA ILE A 73 15.73 -4.12 5.18
C ILE A 73 15.01 -2.87 4.67
N TYR A 74 15.09 -1.78 5.44
CA TYR A 74 14.53 -0.49 5.03
C TYR A 74 15.28 0.05 3.81
N ASN A 75 14.56 0.64 2.86
CA ASN A 75 15.19 1.33 1.75
C ASN A 75 15.89 2.60 2.28
N LYS A 76 17.22 2.58 2.39
CA LYS A 76 18.02 3.76 2.76
C LYS A 76 18.05 4.76 1.60
N ALA A 77 16.92 5.43 1.34
CA ALA A 77 16.87 6.57 0.43
C ALA A 77 17.35 7.83 1.16
N ALA A 78 18.67 8.06 1.04
CA ALA A 78 19.42 9.31 1.27
C ALA A 78 19.74 9.76 2.72
N PRO A 79 20.99 10.18 2.98
CA PRO A 79 21.47 10.65 4.27
C PRO A 79 21.39 12.17 4.37
N TYR A 80 20.38 12.74 5.03
CA TYR A 80 20.47 14.12 5.52
C TYR A 80 19.69 14.30 6.84
N VAL A 81 20.34 15.00 7.78
CA VAL A 81 19.87 15.53 9.07
C VAL A 81 19.86 14.46 10.19
N LEU A 82 20.77 14.50 11.17
CA LEU A 82 21.02 15.58 12.13
C LEU A 82 22.52 15.90 12.29
N THR A 83 22.88 17.18 12.17
CA THR A 83 23.95 17.78 12.98
C THR A 83 23.43 18.07 14.38
#